data_AF-A0A6C0JEM2-F1
#
_entry.id   AF-A0A6C0JEM2-F1
#
_cell.length_a   1.000
_cell.length_b   1.000
_cell.length_c   1.000
_cell.angle_alpha   90.00
_cell.angle_beta   90.00
_cell.angle_gamma   90.00
#
_symmetry.space_group_name_H-M   'P 1'
#
loop_
_entity.id
_entity.type
_entity.pdbx_description
1 polymer ?
#
loop_
_entity_poly.entity_id
_entity_poly.type
_entity_poly.pdbx_seq_one_letter_code
_entity_poly.pdbx_strand_id
1 'polypeptide(L)'
;MTDQGKSKELWDNYLDIYNQLQKLKLKQDKKIETIKKNYNIKYPDASIQDKKLNLEKKKQQIKCANCGKHGALIFTDTSVICGADTPCNLSIKLEKPTIIDIPTKLNYLRKEINLQKRVITEYKLDLLFDLDDEEVILNEFQTNKENLEKLLDYANEIKEFYYKKNNMVEVSNSQDNQGGNEGGNESEKVFISRKEELDNTQRKFNQLVNTFKKNIKQYQISGEKSVLSDTIQIYKNIIIPIQSKIRELKYQITYIDEISQSNNGKINKKEMQIFHFMPTKIDIKNESFINDDFEIQENKK
;
A
#
# COMPACT_ATOMS: atom_id res chain seq x y z
N MET A 1 -13.49 -21.13 11.97
CA MET A 1 -12.78 -19.84 12.10
C MET A 1 -12.05 -19.61 10.79
N THR A 2 -12.49 -18.63 10.01
CA THR A 2 -12.06 -18.41 8.63
C THR A 2 -10.59 -18.02 8.55
N ASP A 3 -9.89 -18.54 7.53
CA ASP A 3 -8.44 -18.39 7.27
C ASP A 3 -7.97 -16.91 7.27
N GLN A 4 -8.88 -15.99 6.97
CA GLN A 4 -8.66 -14.54 7.01
C GLN A 4 -8.40 -13.98 8.42
N GLY A 5 -8.99 -14.57 9.47
CA GLY A 5 -8.77 -14.14 10.86
C GLY A 5 -7.37 -14.47 11.36
N LYS A 6 -6.87 -15.65 11.00
CA LYS A 6 -5.52 -16.12 11.38
C LYS A 6 -4.42 -15.32 10.68
N SER A 7 -4.63 -14.96 9.41
CA SER A 7 -3.70 -14.11 8.64
C SER A 7 -3.60 -12.69 9.22
N LYS A 8 -4.72 -12.13 9.69
CA LYS A 8 -4.76 -10.80 10.32
C LYS A 8 -4.01 -10.77 11.66
N GLU A 9 -4.22 -11.75 12.53
CA GLU A 9 -3.53 -11.86 13.81
C GLU A 9 -2.01 -12.01 13.66
N LEU A 10 -1.55 -12.77 12.66
CA LEU A 10 -0.12 -12.91 12.34
C LEU A 10 0.49 -11.57 11.87
N TRP A 11 -0.26 -10.81 11.07
CA TRP A 11 0.18 -9.51 10.58
C TRP A 11 0.26 -8.45 11.69
N ASP A 12 -0.73 -8.42 12.58
CA ASP A 12 -0.75 -7.51 13.72
C ASP A 12 0.42 -7.81 14.68
N ASN A 13 0.70 -9.10 14.92
CA ASN A 13 1.86 -9.54 15.70
C ASN A 13 3.19 -9.13 15.02
N TYR A 14 3.31 -9.29 13.70
CA TYR A 14 4.48 -8.81 12.95
C TYR A 14 4.69 -7.30 13.11
N LEU A 15 3.61 -6.50 12.99
CA LEU A 15 3.67 -5.05 13.14
C LEU A 15 4.08 -4.64 14.55
N ASP A 16 3.59 -5.33 15.57
CA ASP A 16 3.97 -5.07 16.96
C ASP A 16 5.45 -5.35 17.20
N ILE A 17 5.97 -6.48 16.72
CA ILE A 17 7.39 -6.83 16.81
C ILE A 17 8.24 -5.80 16.04
N TYR A 18 7.82 -5.42 14.84
CA TYR A 18 8.49 -4.41 14.03
C TYR A 18 8.52 -3.04 14.72
N ASN A 19 7.40 -2.61 15.29
CA ASN A 19 7.30 -1.35 16.02
C ASN A 19 8.17 -1.35 17.28
N GLN A 20 8.24 -2.48 17.98
CA GLN A 20 9.15 -2.64 19.12
C GLN A 20 10.62 -2.51 18.69
N LEU A 21 11.00 -3.16 17.58
CA LEU A 21 12.34 -3.05 17.00
C LEU A 21 12.68 -1.60 16.65
N GLN A 22 11.77 -0.90 15.95
CA GLN A 22 11.99 0.49 15.55
C GLN A 22 12.08 1.43 16.75
N LYS A 23 11.28 1.21 17.80
CA LYS A 23 11.38 1.97 19.06
C LYS A 23 12.74 1.78 19.73
N LEU A 24 13.27 0.55 19.75
CA LEU A 24 14.60 0.26 20.31
C LEU A 24 15.72 0.92 19.49
N LYS A 25 15.61 0.86 18.16
CA LYS A 25 16.54 1.51 17.22
C LYS A 25 16.57 3.03 17.43
N LEU A 26 15.41 3.68 17.44
CA LEU A 26 15.29 5.12 17.68
C LEU A 26 15.87 5.54 19.06
N LYS A 27 15.66 4.75 20.11
CA LYS A 27 16.24 5.03 21.43
C LYS A 27 17.77 4.97 21.42
N GLN A 28 18.35 4.01 20.69
CA GLN A 28 19.80 3.89 20.56
C GLN A 28 20.38 4.99 19.67
N ASP A 29 19.73 5.30 18.54
CA ASP A 29 20.16 6.35 17.62
C ASP A 29 20.17 7.72 18.30
N LYS A 30 19.13 8.05 19.07
CA LYS A 30 19.09 9.29 19.89
C LYS A 30 20.26 9.36 20.87
N LYS A 31 20.59 8.27 21.57
CA LYS A 31 21.75 8.22 22.48
C LYS A 31 23.06 8.44 21.73
N ILE A 32 23.23 7.83 20.56
CA ILE A 32 24.41 7.99 19.71
C ILE A 32 24.51 9.44 19.19
N GLU A 33 23.40 10.06 18.78
CA GLU A 33 23.36 11.45 18.36
C GLU A 33 23.74 12.41 19.49
N THR A 34 23.23 12.21 20.71
CA THR A 34 23.62 13.02 21.86
C THR A 34 25.12 12.90 22.15
N ILE A 35 25.68 11.68 22.05
CA ILE A 35 27.12 11.45 22.22
C ILE A 35 27.92 12.22 21.14
N LYS A 36 27.50 12.15 19.88
CA LYS A 36 28.13 12.90 18.77
C LYS A 36 28.07 14.41 19.00
N LYS A 37 26.90 14.94 19.37
CA LYS A 37 26.70 16.37 19.64
C LYS A 37 27.59 16.85 20.81
N ASN A 38 27.57 16.16 21.93
CA ASN A 38 28.37 16.52 23.11
C ASN A 38 29.87 16.47 22.83
N TYR A 39 30.34 15.51 22.03
CA TYR A 39 31.74 15.43 21.65
C TYR A 39 32.14 16.58 20.71
N ASN A 40 31.32 16.89 19.71
CA ASN A 40 31.59 17.99 18.79
C ASN A 40 31.57 19.37 19.48
N ILE A 41 30.72 19.57 20.50
CA ILE A 41 30.73 20.79 21.32
C ILE A 41 32.00 20.89 22.15
N LYS A 42 32.44 19.78 22.75
CA LYS A 42 33.62 19.76 23.63
C LYS A 42 34.94 19.83 22.85
N TYR A 43 34.97 19.31 21.62
CA TYR A 43 36.15 19.22 20.76
C TYR A 43 35.79 19.56 19.30
N PRO A 44 35.62 20.85 18.96
CA PRO A 44 35.25 21.26 17.61
C PRO A 44 36.31 20.88 16.56
N ASP A 45 37.59 21.05 16.87
CA ASP A 45 38.72 20.84 15.95
C ASP A 45 39.25 19.39 15.90
N ALA A 46 38.58 18.44 16.56
CA ALA A 46 39.03 17.05 16.59
C ALA A 46 39.01 16.40 15.19
N SER A 47 40.04 15.60 14.92
CA SER A 47 40.18 14.82 13.68
C SER A 47 39.05 13.79 13.54
N ILE A 48 38.77 13.40 12.29
CA ILE A 48 37.78 12.37 11.96
C ILE A 48 38.13 11.03 12.65
N GLN A 49 39.42 10.71 12.80
CA GLN A 49 39.89 9.49 13.46
C GLN A 49 39.59 9.51 14.97
N ASP A 50 39.85 10.63 15.66
CA ASP A 50 39.56 10.78 17.09
C ASP A 50 38.05 10.72 17.37
N LYS A 51 37.24 11.31 16.48
CA LYS A 51 35.78 11.24 16.53
C LYS A 51 35.28 9.80 16.43
N LYS A 52 35.87 8.97 15.55
CA LYS A 52 35.53 7.54 15.42
C LYS A 52 35.93 6.74 16.67
N LEU A 53 37.16 6.92 17.16
CA LEU A 53 37.68 6.18 18.31
C LEU A 53 36.92 6.49 19.61
N ASN A 54 36.53 7.76 19.83
CA ASN A 54 35.67 8.11 20.96
C ASN A 54 34.26 7.52 20.83
N LEU A 55 33.69 7.51 19.63
CA LEU A 55 32.36 6.94 19.37
C LEU A 55 32.35 5.42 19.64
N GLU A 56 33.40 4.69 19.28
CA GLU A 56 33.55 3.26 19.58
C GLU A 56 33.64 3.00 21.09
N LYS A 57 34.52 3.72 21.79
CA LYS A 57 34.63 3.64 23.26
C LYS A 57 33.29 3.96 23.95
N LYS A 58 32.57 4.96 23.46
CA LYS A 58 31.26 5.34 24.03
C LYS A 58 30.15 4.37 23.66
N LYS A 59 30.18 3.74 22.49
CA LYS A 59 29.24 2.67 22.10
C LYS A 59 29.30 1.47 23.05
N GLN A 60 30.50 1.09 23.49
CA GLN A 60 30.67 0.03 24.49
C GLN A 60 30.08 0.42 25.87
N GLN A 61 30.01 1.72 26.17
CA GLN A 61 29.41 2.24 27.41
C GLN A 61 27.89 2.43 27.30
N ILE A 62 27.30 2.33 26.11
CA ILE A 62 25.84 2.42 25.94
C ILE A 62 25.21 1.24 26.68
N LYS A 63 24.29 1.56 27.57
CA LYS A 63 23.47 0.58 28.28
C LYS A 63 22.40 0.02 27.34
N CYS A 64 22.29 -1.31 27.30
CA CYS A 64 21.22 -2.03 26.61
C CYS A 64 19.86 -1.48 27.05
N ALA A 65 18.97 -1.21 26.10
CA ALA A 65 17.65 -0.66 26.40
C ALA A 65 16.70 -1.65 27.10
N ASN A 66 17.00 -2.96 27.05
CA ASN A 66 16.20 -3.99 27.70
C ASN A 66 16.73 -4.37 29.10
N CYS A 67 18.04 -4.65 29.24
CA CYS A 67 18.61 -5.13 30.51
C CYS A 67 19.49 -4.12 31.27
N GLY A 68 19.77 -2.95 30.70
CA GLY A 68 20.58 -1.92 31.35
C GLY A 68 22.09 -2.22 31.47
N LYS A 69 22.55 -3.41 31.06
CA LYS A 69 23.98 -3.78 31.05
C LYS A 69 24.76 -3.02 29.98
N HIS A 70 26.07 -2.85 30.19
CA HIS A 70 26.97 -2.22 29.22
C HIS A 70 27.14 -3.11 27.99
N GLY A 71 26.88 -2.53 26.82
CA GLY A 71 26.75 -3.25 25.56
C GLY A 71 25.59 -2.70 24.75
N ALA A 72 25.90 -2.04 23.63
CA ALA A 72 24.90 -1.54 22.69
C ALA A 72 24.09 -2.72 22.10
N LEU A 73 22.88 -2.44 21.61
CA LEU A 73 22.14 -3.42 20.82
C LEU A 73 22.81 -3.58 19.45
N ILE A 74 22.94 -4.83 19.01
CA ILE A 74 23.43 -5.19 17.69
C ILE A 74 22.19 -5.39 16.82
N PHE A 75 22.01 -4.51 15.85
CA PHE A 75 20.94 -4.59 14.87
C PHE A 75 21.49 -5.24 13.60
N THR A 76 20.87 -6.33 13.18
CA THR A 76 20.93 -6.89 11.83
C THR A 76 19.63 -6.53 11.13
N ASP A 77 19.58 -6.58 9.80
CA ASP A 77 18.39 -6.26 8.99
C ASP A 77 17.10 -6.96 9.46
N THR A 78 17.23 -8.11 10.13
CA THR A 78 16.12 -8.95 10.59
C THR A 78 16.24 -9.37 12.05
N SER A 79 17.24 -8.91 12.80
CA SER A 79 17.38 -9.35 14.20
C SER A 79 18.00 -8.32 15.12
N VAL A 80 17.59 -8.36 16.38
CA VAL A 80 18.21 -7.55 17.45
C VAL A 80 18.67 -8.45 18.56
N ILE A 81 19.96 -8.34 18.89
CA ILE A 81 20.60 -9.06 19.97
C ILE A 81 21.27 -8.05 20.92
N CYS A 82 21.30 -8.38 22.21
CA CYS A 82 22.04 -7.62 23.20
C CYS A 82 23.55 -7.83 23.06
N GLY A 83 24.32 -6.78 22.78
CA GLY A 83 25.79 -6.83 22.69
C GLY A 83 26.52 -6.64 24.02
N ALA A 84 25.95 -7.11 25.14
CA ALA A 84 26.61 -7.11 26.45
C ALA A 84 27.41 -8.40 26.65
N ASP A 85 28.46 -8.37 27.47
CA ASP A 85 29.31 -9.54 27.77
C ASP A 85 28.50 -10.75 28.29
N THR A 86 27.41 -10.47 29.01
CA THR A 86 26.36 -11.45 29.33
C THR A 86 25.04 -11.01 28.69
N PRO A 87 24.72 -11.51 27.47
CA PRO A 87 23.56 -11.07 26.72
C PRO A 87 22.28 -11.35 27.51
N CYS A 88 21.34 -10.41 27.47
CA CYS A 88 20.00 -10.67 28.00
C CYS A 88 19.16 -11.50 27.03
N ASN A 89 18.01 -12.00 27.49
CA ASN A 89 17.06 -12.80 26.69
C ASN A 89 16.31 -12.00 25.60
N LEU A 90 16.95 -10.95 25.05
CA LEU A 90 16.44 -10.16 23.95
C LEU A 90 17.02 -10.72 22.65
N SER A 91 16.31 -11.68 22.06
CA SER A 91 16.54 -12.16 20.70
C SER A 91 15.27 -11.98 19.88
N ILE A 92 15.10 -10.80 19.30
CA ILE A 92 13.98 -10.54 18.40
C ILE A 92 14.45 -10.91 16.99
N LYS A 93 13.81 -11.90 16.37
CA LYS A 93 14.01 -12.28 14.96
C LYS A 93 12.74 -11.92 14.19
N LEU A 94 12.89 -11.07 13.18
CA LEU A 94 11.83 -10.62 12.30
C LEU A 94 11.97 -11.33 10.95
N GLU A 95 11.00 -12.16 10.62
CA GLU A 95 10.94 -12.78 9.29
C GLU A 95 10.17 -11.85 8.36
N LYS A 96 10.82 -11.39 7.29
CA LYS A 96 10.20 -10.46 6.33
C LYS A 96 9.02 -11.18 5.66
N PRO A 97 7.85 -10.52 5.53
CA PRO A 97 6.74 -11.09 4.80
C PRO A 97 7.14 -11.32 3.35
N THR A 98 6.68 -12.42 2.76
CA THR A 98 6.82 -12.63 1.32
C THR A 98 5.93 -11.65 0.58
N ILE A 99 6.55 -10.73 -0.13
CA ILE A 99 5.87 -9.75 -0.99
C ILE A 99 5.84 -10.34 -2.40
N ILE A 100 4.66 -10.37 -3.02
CA ILE A 100 4.44 -10.96 -4.34
C ILE A 100 3.71 -9.94 -5.21
N ASP A 101 4.39 -9.37 -6.21
CA ASP A 101 3.70 -8.56 -7.21
C ASP A 101 2.69 -9.43 -7.99
N ILE A 102 1.40 -9.16 -7.81
CA ILE A 102 0.32 -9.97 -8.40
C ILE A 102 0.40 -10.00 -9.94
N PRO A 103 0.59 -8.87 -10.65
CA PRO A 103 0.79 -8.89 -12.10
C PRO A 103 1.94 -9.79 -12.55
N THR A 104 3.10 -9.70 -11.89
CA THR A 104 4.26 -10.55 -12.17
C THR A 104 3.94 -12.02 -11.89
N LYS A 105 3.24 -12.30 -10.79
CA LYS A 105 2.84 -13.67 -10.44
C LYS A 105 1.85 -14.25 -11.45
N LEU A 106 0.88 -13.46 -11.93
CA LEU A 106 -0.04 -13.88 -12.99
C LEU A 106 0.69 -14.15 -14.31
N ASN A 107 1.69 -13.33 -14.67
CA ASN A 107 2.51 -13.59 -15.85
C ASN A 107 3.35 -14.87 -15.69
N TYR A 108 3.95 -15.07 -14.51
CA TYR A 108 4.65 -16.30 -14.18
C TYR A 108 3.73 -17.52 -14.31
N LEU A 109 2.55 -17.50 -13.68
CA LEU A 109 1.57 -18.58 -13.76
C LEU A 109 1.14 -18.84 -15.21
N ARG A 110 0.97 -17.80 -16.03
CA ARG A 110 0.67 -17.96 -17.46
C ARG A 110 1.79 -18.70 -18.20
N LYS A 111 3.06 -18.42 -17.89
CA LYS A 111 4.20 -19.12 -18.48
C LYS A 111 4.22 -20.59 -18.05
N GLU A 112 4.05 -20.87 -16.76
CA GLU A 112 3.97 -22.22 -16.22
C GLU A 112 2.82 -23.03 -16.84
N ILE A 113 1.63 -22.44 -16.93
CA ILE A 113 0.47 -23.05 -17.60
C ILE A 113 0.78 -23.41 -19.05
N ASN A 114 1.50 -22.53 -19.78
CA ASN A 114 1.87 -22.80 -21.17
C ASN A 114 2.94 -23.89 -21.29
N LEU A 115 3.91 -23.94 -20.38
CA LEU A 115 4.88 -25.02 -20.31
C LEU A 115 4.18 -26.36 -20.05
N GLN A 116 3.27 -26.39 -19.08
CA GLN A 116 2.50 -27.57 -18.75
C GLN A 116 1.64 -28.05 -19.93
N LYS A 117 0.99 -27.13 -20.65
CA LYS A 117 0.25 -27.45 -21.89
C LYS A 117 1.14 -28.03 -22.97
N ARG A 118 2.38 -27.54 -23.09
CA ARG A 118 3.35 -28.07 -24.05
C ARG A 118 3.75 -29.50 -23.69
N VAL A 119 4.10 -29.76 -22.42
CA VAL A 119 4.43 -31.11 -21.92
C VAL A 119 3.28 -32.08 -22.18
N ILE A 120 2.04 -31.67 -21.87
CA ILE A 120 0.84 -32.47 -22.18
C ILE A 120 0.70 -32.75 -23.68
N THR A 121 1.08 -31.79 -24.54
CA THR A 121 1.02 -31.97 -25.99
C THR A 121 2.11 -32.94 -26.47
N GLU A 122 3.31 -32.88 -25.89
CA GLU A 122 4.40 -33.83 -26.16
C GLU A 122 3.94 -35.26 -25.83
N TYR A 123 3.44 -35.52 -24.61
CA TYR A 123 2.89 -36.84 -24.25
C TYR A 123 1.74 -37.31 -25.14
N LYS A 124 0.89 -36.40 -25.63
CA LYS A 124 -0.16 -36.76 -26.60
C LYS A 124 0.39 -37.20 -27.95
N LEU A 125 1.50 -36.60 -28.39
CA LEU A 125 2.17 -36.96 -29.63
C LEU A 125 2.91 -38.28 -29.45
N ASP A 126 3.60 -38.47 -28.32
CA ASP A 126 4.30 -39.71 -28.00
C ASP A 126 3.34 -40.91 -27.99
N LEU A 127 2.14 -40.71 -27.43
CA LEU A 127 1.06 -41.71 -27.48
C LEU A 127 0.53 -41.95 -28.90
N LEU A 128 0.42 -40.91 -29.73
CA LEU A 128 -0.12 -41.04 -31.10
C LEU A 128 0.83 -41.79 -32.04
N PHE A 129 2.13 -41.67 -31.77
CA PHE A 129 3.20 -42.24 -32.59
C PHE A 129 3.82 -43.50 -31.97
N ASP A 130 3.24 -44.02 -30.87
CA ASP A 130 3.73 -45.18 -30.12
C ASP A 130 5.24 -45.10 -29.81
N LEU A 131 5.71 -43.92 -29.38
CA LEU A 131 7.14 -43.66 -29.15
C LEU A 131 7.64 -44.20 -27.80
N ASP A 132 6.74 -44.44 -26.85
CA ASP A 132 7.02 -44.87 -25.48
C ASP A 132 5.91 -45.82 -24.98
N ASP A 133 6.10 -46.41 -23.79
CA ASP A 133 5.14 -47.31 -23.15
C ASP A 133 3.82 -46.59 -22.81
N GLU A 134 2.70 -47.14 -23.30
CA GLU A 134 1.36 -46.55 -23.16
C GLU A 134 0.95 -46.34 -21.70
N GLU A 135 1.23 -47.29 -20.79
CA GLU A 135 0.85 -47.16 -19.39
C GLU A 135 1.64 -46.05 -18.69
N VAL A 136 2.93 -45.92 -19.05
CA VAL A 136 3.79 -44.85 -18.54
C VAL A 136 3.30 -43.48 -19.06
N ILE A 137 3.00 -43.36 -20.35
CA ILE A 137 2.50 -42.12 -20.95
C ILE A 137 1.17 -41.70 -20.32
N LEU A 138 0.23 -42.64 -20.10
CA LEU A 138 -1.08 -42.32 -19.53
C LEU A 138 -0.97 -41.83 -18.08
N ASN A 139 -0.08 -42.41 -17.27
CA ASN A 139 0.15 -41.96 -15.89
C ASN A 139 0.78 -40.56 -15.82
N GLU A 140 1.81 -40.30 -16.63
CA GLU A 140 2.45 -38.98 -16.72
C GLU A 140 1.49 -37.93 -17.28
N PHE A 141 0.70 -38.28 -18.31
CA PHE A 141 -0.34 -37.42 -18.86
C PHE A 141 -1.36 -37.01 -17.78
N GLN A 142 -1.86 -37.97 -17.01
CA GLN A 142 -2.87 -37.71 -15.98
C GLN A 142 -2.31 -36.81 -14.88
N THR A 143 -1.08 -37.08 -14.42
CA THR A 143 -0.38 -36.23 -13.44
C THR A 143 -0.21 -34.80 -13.96
N ASN A 144 0.23 -34.65 -15.21
CA ASN A 144 0.44 -33.34 -15.81
C ASN A 144 -0.87 -32.57 -16.04
N LYS A 145 -1.96 -33.27 -16.34
CA LYS A 145 -3.31 -32.70 -16.44
C LYS A 145 -3.81 -32.18 -15.10
N GLU A 146 -3.67 -32.95 -14.03
CA GLU A 146 -4.07 -32.52 -12.67
C GLU A 146 -3.27 -31.29 -12.22
N ASN A 147 -1.97 -31.24 -12.52
CA ASN A 147 -1.14 -30.08 -12.24
C ASN A 147 -1.58 -28.85 -13.04
N LEU A 148 -1.98 -29.02 -14.30
CA LEU A 148 -2.53 -27.93 -15.12
C LEU A 148 -3.83 -27.38 -14.52
N GLU A 149 -4.75 -28.26 -14.08
CA GLU A 149 -6.01 -27.86 -13.45
C GLU A 149 -5.75 -27.04 -12.18
N LYS A 150 -4.87 -27.52 -11.29
CA LYS A 150 -4.46 -26.78 -10.08
C LYS A 150 -3.87 -25.40 -10.39
N LEU A 151 -3.01 -25.32 -11.42
CA LEU A 151 -2.41 -24.04 -11.84
C LEU A 151 -3.45 -23.07 -12.40
N LEU A 152 -4.43 -23.58 -13.16
CA LEU A 152 -5.52 -22.77 -13.72
C LEU A 152 -6.43 -22.23 -12.62
N ASP A 153 -6.82 -23.07 -11.67
CA ASP A 153 -7.66 -22.66 -10.53
C ASP A 153 -6.97 -21.58 -9.70
N TYR A 154 -5.71 -21.81 -9.34
CA TYR A 154 -4.92 -20.83 -8.60
C TYR A 154 -4.73 -19.50 -9.35
N ALA A 155 -4.48 -19.55 -10.66
CA ALA A 155 -4.38 -18.36 -11.49
C ALA A 155 -5.71 -17.59 -11.56
N ASN A 156 -6.83 -18.29 -11.61
CA ASN A 156 -8.17 -17.69 -11.61
C ASN A 156 -8.48 -17.03 -10.26
N GLU A 157 -8.19 -17.69 -9.14
CA GLU A 157 -8.38 -17.12 -7.81
C GLU A 157 -7.60 -15.81 -7.63
N ILE A 158 -6.31 -15.80 -7.98
CA ILE A 158 -5.47 -14.59 -7.90
C ILE A 158 -6.02 -13.49 -8.81
N LYS A 159 -6.44 -13.85 -10.03
CA LYS A 159 -6.97 -12.90 -11.00
C LYS A 159 -8.27 -12.27 -10.50
N GLU A 160 -9.18 -13.07 -9.95
CA GLU A 160 -10.43 -12.60 -9.35
C GLU A 160 -10.18 -11.69 -8.16
N PHE A 161 -9.25 -12.07 -7.28
CA PHE A 161 -8.83 -11.23 -6.16
C PHE A 161 -8.29 -9.88 -6.64
N TYR A 162 -7.38 -9.90 -7.62
CA TYR A 162 -6.81 -8.69 -8.22
C TYR A 162 -7.88 -7.80 -8.85
N TYR A 163 -8.78 -8.39 -9.63
CA TYR A 163 -9.88 -7.68 -10.30
C TYR A 163 -10.83 -7.04 -9.28
N LYS A 164 -11.26 -7.79 -8.26
CA LYS A 164 -12.14 -7.25 -7.21
C LYS A 164 -11.51 -6.08 -6.46
N LYS A 165 -10.22 -6.16 -6.14
CA LYS A 165 -9.50 -5.06 -5.45
C LYS A 165 -9.34 -3.82 -6.34
N ASN A 166 -8.99 -4.02 -7.61
CA ASN A 166 -8.61 -2.91 -8.48
C ASN A 166 -9.74 -2.34 -9.33
N ASN A 167 -10.79 -3.11 -9.61
CA ASN A 167 -11.83 -2.70 -10.56
C ASN A 167 -13.22 -2.64 -9.96
N MET A 168 -13.43 -3.17 -8.76
CA MET A 168 -14.74 -3.14 -8.10
C MET A 168 -14.73 -2.16 -6.92
N VAL A 169 -15.91 -1.63 -6.61
CA VAL A 169 -16.16 -0.80 -5.43
C VAL A 169 -17.44 -1.31 -4.78
N GLU A 170 -17.41 -1.39 -3.45
CA GLU A 170 -18.58 -1.71 -2.65
C GLU A 170 -19.48 -0.48 -2.56
N VAL A 171 -20.70 -0.59 -3.03
CA VAL A 171 -21.71 0.47 -2.95
C VAL A 171 -22.83 -0.02 -2.07
N SER A 172 -23.13 0.75 -1.02
CA SER A 172 -24.33 0.57 -0.22
C SER A 172 -25.53 1.02 -1.04
N ASN A 173 -26.46 0.10 -1.32
CA ASN A 173 -27.77 0.45 -1.85
C ASN A 173 -28.58 1.17 -0.76
N SER A 174 -28.36 2.47 -0.59
CA SER A 174 -29.37 3.34 -0.03
C SER A 174 -30.34 3.67 -1.17
N GLN A 175 -31.32 2.80 -1.42
CA GLN A 175 -32.53 3.28 -2.04
C GLN A 175 -33.12 4.31 -1.06
N ASP A 176 -33.11 5.58 -1.46
CA ASP A 176 -33.96 6.62 -0.87
C ASP A 176 -35.42 6.25 -1.16
N ASN A 177 -35.93 5.22 -0.48
CA ASN A 177 -37.36 4.99 -0.39
C ASN A 177 -37.89 6.06 0.56
N GLN A 178 -38.33 7.18 -0.01
CA GLN A 178 -39.39 7.99 0.58
C GLN A 178 -40.60 7.07 0.75
N GLY A 179 -40.70 6.46 1.93
CA GLY A 179 -41.75 5.52 2.27
C GLY A 179 -41.37 4.83 3.57
N GLY A 180 -41.79 5.43 4.68
CA GLY A 180 -41.50 4.92 6.02
C GLY A 180 -41.90 3.45 6.15
N ASN A 181 -40.93 2.63 6.54
CA ASN A 181 -41.19 1.49 7.39
C ASN A 181 -39.93 1.21 8.21
N GLU A 182 -40.11 1.27 9.52
CA GLU A 182 -39.13 0.88 10.52
C GLU A 182 -38.92 -0.64 10.42
N GLY A 183 -37.78 -1.05 9.87
CA GLY A 183 -37.35 -2.43 9.79
C GLY A 183 -35.90 -2.46 9.36
N GLY A 184 -35.01 -2.75 10.31
CA GLY A 184 -33.57 -2.83 10.08
C GLY A 184 -33.22 -3.95 9.10
N ASN A 185 -33.13 -3.61 7.82
CA ASN A 185 -32.60 -4.51 6.81
C ASN A 185 -31.13 -4.13 6.58
N GLU A 186 -30.24 -5.07 6.88
CA GLU A 186 -28.83 -5.00 6.50
C GLU A 186 -28.75 -4.62 5.02
N SER A 187 -28.11 -3.48 4.76
CA SER A 187 -27.96 -2.95 3.42
C SER A 187 -27.20 -3.98 2.57
N GLU A 188 -27.89 -4.54 1.56
CA GLU A 188 -27.29 -5.49 0.63
C GLU A 188 -26.13 -4.80 -0.09
N LYS A 189 -24.92 -5.30 0.16
CA LYS A 189 -23.67 -4.75 -0.38
C LYS A 189 -23.53 -5.21 -1.82
N VAL A 190 -23.67 -4.27 -2.77
CA VAL A 190 -23.53 -4.57 -4.19
C VAL A 190 -22.14 -4.15 -4.65
N PHE A 191 -21.46 -5.02 -5.39
CA PHE A 191 -20.19 -4.71 -6.04
C PHE A 191 -20.44 -4.20 -7.45
N ILE A 192 -20.05 -2.96 -7.70
CA ILE A 192 -20.18 -2.31 -9.01
C ILE A 192 -18.78 -2.03 -9.56
N SER A 193 -18.66 -2.03 -10.89
CA SER A 193 -17.44 -1.60 -11.55
C SER A 193 -17.09 -0.16 -11.17
N ARG A 194 -15.84 0.07 -10.77
CA ARG A 194 -15.33 1.39 -10.37
C ARG A 194 -15.56 2.44 -11.46
N LYS A 195 -15.40 2.05 -12.72
CA LYS A 195 -15.64 2.93 -13.87
C LYS A 195 -17.10 3.37 -13.95
N GLU A 196 -18.00 2.41 -13.78
CA GLU A 196 -19.45 2.68 -13.82
C GLU A 196 -19.88 3.57 -12.66
N GLU A 197 -19.40 3.30 -11.44
CA GLU A 197 -19.70 4.13 -10.28
C GLU A 197 -19.12 5.55 -10.41
N LEU A 198 -17.93 5.69 -11.02
CA LEU A 198 -17.34 6.98 -11.34
C LEU A 198 -18.21 7.76 -12.33
N ASP A 199 -18.65 7.12 -13.43
CA ASP A 199 -19.49 7.77 -14.43
C ASP A 199 -20.84 8.21 -13.83
N ASN A 200 -21.46 7.35 -13.00
CA ASN A 200 -22.71 7.65 -12.31
C ASN A 200 -22.53 8.81 -11.31
N THR A 201 -21.47 8.80 -10.52
CA THR A 201 -21.18 9.87 -9.54
C THR A 201 -20.86 11.19 -10.23
N GLN A 202 -20.12 11.16 -11.35
CA GLN A 202 -19.82 12.34 -12.15
C GLN A 202 -21.08 12.96 -12.76
N ARG A 203 -22.03 12.14 -13.23
CA ARG A 203 -23.34 12.62 -13.72
C ARG A 203 -24.12 13.33 -12.62
N LYS A 204 -24.22 12.72 -11.44
CA LYS A 204 -24.88 13.31 -10.25
C LYS A 204 -24.24 14.65 -9.87
N PHE A 205 -22.90 14.70 -9.84
CA PHE A 205 -22.15 15.93 -9.57
C PHE A 205 -22.48 17.04 -10.57
N ASN A 206 -22.43 16.73 -11.87
CA ASN A 206 -22.71 17.71 -12.92
C ASN A 206 -24.14 18.26 -12.83
N GLN A 207 -25.13 17.43 -12.48
CA GLN A 207 -26.51 17.86 -12.23
C GLN A 207 -26.59 18.82 -11.05
N LEU A 208 -25.96 18.48 -9.92
CA LEU A 208 -25.94 19.35 -8.72
C LEU A 208 -25.25 20.69 -8.98
N VAL A 209 -24.14 20.69 -9.74
CA VAL A 209 -23.46 21.93 -10.14
C VAL A 209 -24.35 22.80 -11.03
N ASN A 210 -25.11 22.19 -11.95
CA ASN A 210 -26.05 22.93 -12.79
C ASN A 210 -27.19 23.52 -11.97
N THR A 211 -27.75 22.78 -11.01
CA THR A 211 -28.76 23.29 -10.07
C THR A 211 -28.21 24.41 -9.21
N PHE A 212 -27.00 24.26 -8.66
CA PHE A 212 -26.32 25.30 -7.90
C PHE A 212 -26.17 26.59 -8.72
N LYS A 213 -25.71 26.49 -9.98
CA LYS A 213 -25.61 27.66 -10.88
C LYS A 213 -26.96 28.34 -11.12
N LYS A 214 -28.04 27.58 -11.28
CA LYS A 214 -29.39 28.12 -11.45
C LYS A 214 -29.86 28.87 -10.20
N ASN A 215 -29.68 28.28 -9.01
CA ASN A 215 -30.09 28.90 -7.76
C ASN A 215 -29.32 30.19 -7.47
N ILE A 216 -28.02 30.24 -7.76
CA ILE A 216 -27.22 31.47 -7.62
C ILE A 216 -27.72 32.57 -8.57
N LYS A 217 -28.07 32.23 -9.82
CA LYS A 217 -28.69 33.20 -10.75
C LYS A 217 -30.05 33.69 -10.24
N GLN A 218 -30.87 32.79 -9.69
CA GLN A 218 -32.16 33.15 -9.11
C GLN A 218 -32.00 34.08 -7.90
N TYR A 219 -31.01 33.83 -7.05
CA TYR A 219 -30.67 34.73 -5.93
C TYR A 219 -30.25 36.11 -6.43
N GLN A 220 -29.45 36.20 -7.50
CA GLN A 220 -29.05 37.49 -8.08
C GLN A 220 -30.25 38.33 -8.57
N ILE A 221 -31.33 37.68 -9.00
CA ILE A 221 -32.55 38.35 -9.49
C ILE A 221 -33.50 38.66 -8.33
N SER A 222 -33.72 37.71 -7.42
CA SER A 222 -34.73 37.81 -6.35
C SER A 222 -34.24 38.47 -5.07
N GLY A 223 -32.93 38.39 -4.77
CA GLY A 223 -32.35 38.82 -3.50
C GLY A 223 -32.73 37.97 -2.28
N GLU A 224 -33.41 36.84 -2.48
CA GLU A 224 -33.97 36.05 -1.37
C GLU A 224 -32.88 35.24 -0.64
N LYS A 225 -32.63 35.59 0.63
CA LYS A 225 -31.54 34.98 1.42
C LYS A 225 -31.73 33.49 1.73
N SER A 226 -32.97 33.01 1.75
CA SER A 226 -33.33 31.58 1.92
C SER A 226 -32.68 30.72 0.83
N VAL A 227 -32.85 31.13 -0.44
CA VAL A 227 -32.30 30.45 -1.63
C VAL A 227 -30.78 30.35 -1.55
N LEU A 228 -30.11 31.41 -1.11
CA LEU A 228 -28.66 31.41 -0.94
C LEU A 228 -28.22 30.45 0.18
N SER A 229 -28.91 30.48 1.32
CA SER A 229 -28.62 29.62 2.47
C SER A 229 -28.75 28.14 2.09
N ASP A 230 -29.87 27.76 1.48
CA ASP A 230 -30.14 26.38 1.06
C ASP A 230 -29.11 25.91 0.02
N THR A 231 -28.74 26.79 -0.91
CA THR A 231 -27.75 26.51 -1.95
C THR A 231 -26.34 26.31 -1.37
N ILE A 232 -25.94 27.09 -0.36
CA ILE A 232 -24.67 26.90 0.36
C ILE A 232 -24.69 25.58 1.14
N GLN A 233 -25.83 25.23 1.73
CA GLN A 233 -25.99 23.98 2.48
C GLN A 233 -25.87 22.75 1.57
N ILE A 234 -26.48 22.78 0.38
CA ILE A 234 -26.31 21.76 -0.67
C ILE A 234 -24.84 21.67 -1.10
N TYR A 235 -24.16 22.80 -1.29
CA TYR A 235 -22.76 22.80 -1.66
C TYR A 235 -21.89 22.10 -0.61
N LYS A 236 -22.06 22.48 0.66
CA LYS A 236 -21.25 21.94 1.76
C LYS A 236 -21.56 20.46 2.03
N ASN A 237 -22.83 20.09 2.07
CA ASN A 237 -23.25 18.77 2.57
C ASN A 237 -23.41 17.72 1.48
N ILE A 238 -23.50 18.12 0.21
CA ILE A 238 -23.77 17.19 -0.91
C ILE A 238 -22.66 17.30 -1.97
N ILE A 239 -22.37 18.50 -2.48
CA ILE A 239 -21.41 18.67 -3.58
C ILE A 239 -19.98 18.33 -3.15
N ILE A 240 -19.51 18.81 -1.99
CA ILE A 240 -18.16 18.52 -1.47
C ILE A 240 -17.97 17.01 -1.20
N PRO A 241 -18.89 16.30 -0.52
CA PRO A 241 -18.77 14.85 -0.35
C PRO A 241 -18.75 14.08 -1.67
N ILE A 242 -19.61 14.44 -2.63
CA ILE A 242 -19.61 13.81 -3.96
C ILE A 242 -18.30 14.06 -4.70
N GLN A 243 -17.75 15.27 -4.63
CA GLN A 243 -16.44 15.58 -5.22
C GLN A 243 -15.32 14.74 -4.59
N SER A 244 -15.38 14.54 -3.27
CA SER A 244 -14.42 13.69 -2.55
C SER A 244 -14.54 12.23 -2.99
N LYS A 245 -15.78 11.73 -3.14
CA LYS A 245 -16.06 10.39 -3.68
C LYS A 245 -15.51 10.22 -5.11
N ILE A 246 -15.72 11.20 -6.00
CA ILE A 246 -15.15 11.17 -7.36
C ILE A 246 -13.63 11.08 -7.31
N ARG A 247 -12.99 11.84 -6.41
CA ARG A 247 -11.54 11.83 -6.23
C ARG A 247 -11.06 10.44 -5.78
N GLU A 248 -11.71 9.84 -4.79
CA GLU A 248 -11.40 8.49 -4.28
C GLU A 248 -11.58 7.41 -5.36
N LEU A 249 -12.60 7.53 -6.21
CA LEU A 249 -12.82 6.61 -7.33
C LEU A 249 -11.78 6.77 -8.43
N LYS A 250 -11.29 7.99 -8.64
CA LYS A 250 -10.35 8.32 -9.73
C LYS A 250 -8.89 8.06 -9.36
N TYR A 251 -8.53 8.28 -8.10
CA TYR A 251 -7.15 8.22 -7.63
C TYR A 251 -7.02 7.26 -6.45
N GLN A 252 -6.09 6.31 -6.56
CA GLN A 252 -5.79 5.39 -5.47
C GLN A 252 -5.03 6.06 -4.32
N ILE A 253 -4.15 7.02 -4.63
CA ILE A 253 -3.35 7.78 -3.67
C ILE A 253 -3.40 9.26 -4.04
N THR A 254 -3.51 10.12 -3.02
CA THR A 254 -3.48 11.57 -3.18
C THR A 254 -2.38 12.12 -2.28
N TYR A 255 -1.43 12.85 -2.85
CA TYR A 255 -0.40 13.58 -2.09
C TYR A 255 -0.79 15.05 -2.00
N ILE A 256 -0.41 15.67 -0.89
CA ILE A 256 -0.51 17.12 -0.68
C ILE A 256 0.93 17.60 -0.56
N ASP A 257 1.42 18.31 -1.58
CA ASP A 257 2.72 18.95 -1.52
C ASP A 257 2.57 20.30 -0.81
N GLU A 258 3.27 20.47 0.31
CA GLU A 258 3.50 21.80 0.91
C GLU A 258 4.64 22.48 0.16
N ILE A 259 4.30 23.40 -0.74
CA ILE A 259 5.32 24.28 -1.33
C ILE A 259 5.70 25.29 -0.25
N SER A 260 6.94 25.21 0.23
CA SER A 260 7.48 26.14 1.23
C SER A 260 7.21 27.58 0.82
N GLN A 261 6.55 28.34 1.68
CA GLN A 261 6.38 29.79 1.53
C GLN A 261 7.77 30.40 1.29
N SER A 262 7.96 31.07 0.14
CA SER A 262 9.15 31.89 -0.03
C SER A 262 9.10 33.01 1.02
N ASN A 263 10.26 33.33 1.61
CA ASN A 263 10.40 34.31 2.70
C ASN A 263 9.93 35.75 2.35
N ASN A 264 9.34 35.98 1.17
CA ASN A 264 8.90 37.28 0.69
C ASN A 264 7.37 37.34 0.54
N GLY A 265 6.64 37.19 1.65
CA GLY A 265 5.48 38.00 2.03
C GLY A 265 4.30 38.22 1.06
N LYS A 266 4.17 37.49 -0.04
CA LYS A 266 3.02 37.59 -0.95
C LYS A 266 2.24 36.28 -0.98
N ILE A 267 1.48 36.03 0.09
CA ILE A 267 0.40 35.05 0.08
C ILE A 267 -0.72 35.64 -0.78
N ASN A 268 -0.81 35.26 -2.04
CA ASN A 268 -1.98 35.54 -2.89
C ASN A 268 -2.06 34.56 -4.06
N LYS A 269 -2.25 33.28 -3.75
CA LYS A 269 -2.95 32.34 -4.64
C LYS A 269 -3.57 31.28 -3.74
N LYS A 270 -4.89 31.14 -3.78
CA LYS A 270 -5.53 29.93 -3.23
C LYS A 270 -4.91 28.74 -3.95
N GLU A 271 -4.24 27.91 -3.18
CA GLU A 271 -3.51 26.75 -3.66
C GLU A 271 -4.51 25.74 -4.24
N MET A 272 -4.33 25.38 -5.51
CA MET A 272 -5.07 24.26 -6.09
C MET A 272 -4.24 22.99 -5.88
N GLN A 273 -4.90 21.92 -5.45
CA GLN A 273 -4.29 20.60 -5.43
C GLN A 273 -3.79 20.25 -6.84
N ILE A 274 -2.49 19.99 -6.97
CA ILE A 274 -1.89 19.53 -8.22
C ILE A 274 -1.98 18.00 -8.23
N PHE A 275 -2.68 17.45 -9.22
CA PHE A 275 -2.86 16.00 -9.35
C PHE A 275 -1.85 15.45 -10.35
N HIS A 276 -0.93 14.61 -9.88
CA HIS A 276 0.01 13.89 -10.73
C HIS A 276 -0.55 12.51 -11.08
N PHE A 277 -0.61 12.19 -12.38
CA PHE A 277 -0.82 10.82 -12.84
C PHE A 277 0.54 10.16 -12.99
N MET A 278 0.89 9.27 -12.07
CA MET A 278 2.08 8.42 -12.20
C MET A 278 1.61 6.99 -12.49
N PRO A 279 1.97 6.39 -13.65
CA PRO A 279 1.79 4.96 -13.87
C PRO A 279 2.74 4.21 -12.93
N THR A 280 2.23 3.77 -11.78
CA THR A 280 2.99 2.99 -10.78
C THR A 280 2.54 1.53 -10.80
N LYS A 281 3.48 0.62 -10.51
CA LYS A 281 3.17 -0.79 -10.22
C LYS A 281 2.80 -0.90 -8.73
N ILE A 282 1.90 -1.83 -8.44
CA ILE A 282 1.16 -1.87 -7.17
C ILE A 282 1.44 -3.19 -6.45
N ASP A 283 1.85 -3.13 -5.19
CA ASP A 283 2.01 -4.31 -4.32
C ASP A 283 0.65 -4.92 -3.91
N ILE A 284 0.63 -6.14 -3.38
CA ILE A 284 -0.54 -6.85 -2.78
C ILE A 284 -1.30 -5.96 -1.78
N LYS A 285 -0.63 -5.02 -1.14
CA LYS A 285 -1.22 -4.09 -0.15
C LYS A 285 -1.81 -2.80 -0.75
N ASN A 286 -1.81 -2.64 -2.07
CA ASN A 286 -2.13 -1.37 -2.72
C ASN A 286 -1.18 -0.21 -2.36
N GLU A 287 0.04 -0.53 -1.91
CA GLU A 287 1.10 0.46 -1.66
C GLU A 287 1.94 0.61 -2.95
N SER A 288 2.09 1.84 -3.45
CA SER A 288 2.97 2.12 -4.60
C SER A 288 4.40 2.28 -4.12
N PHE A 289 5.34 1.54 -4.71
CA PHE A 289 6.77 1.79 -4.55
C PHE A 289 7.34 2.46 -5.81
N ILE A 290 8.25 3.41 -5.60
CA ILE A 290 9.05 4.00 -6.67
C ILE A 290 10.09 2.95 -7.05
N ASN A 291 10.11 2.53 -8.31
CA ASN A 291 11.17 1.68 -8.83
C ASN A 291 12.37 2.59 -9.06
N ASP A 292 13.35 2.57 -8.14
CA ASP A 292 14.64 3.25 -8.31
C ASP A 292 15.52 2.46 -9.29
N ASP A 293 15.03 2.23 -10.51
CA ASP A 293 15.89 1.90 -11.65
C ASP A 293 16.25 3.22 -12.33
N PHE A 294 17.24 3.93 -11.77
CA PHE A 294 17.93 4.99 -12.50
C PHE A 294 19.36 4.54 -12.81
N GLU A 295 19.64 4.34 -14.10
CA GLU A 295 21.00 4.43 -14.61
C GLU A 295 21.42 5.90 -14.62
N ILE A 296 22.50 6.20 -13.90
CA ILE A 296 23.23 7.46 -14.10
C ILE A 296 24.04 7.30 -15.38
N GLN A 297 23.57 7.85 -16.49
CA GLN A 297 24.46 8.16 -17.62
C GLN A 297 25.18 9.47 -17.29
N GLU A 298 26.41 9.35 -16.77
CA GLU A 298 27.34 10.49 -16.72
C GLU A 298 27.64 10.94 -18.16
N ASN A 299 27.53 12.24 -18.41
CA ASN A 299 28.13 12.83 -19.60
C ASN A 299 29.66 12.65 -19.50
N LYS A 300 30.23 11.84 -20.41
CA LYS A 300 31.66 11.93 -20.71
C LYS A 300 31.94 13.31 -21.28
N LYS A 301 33.02 13.92 -20.78
CA LYS A 301 33.54 15.27 -21.08
C LYS A 301 33.32 15.74 -22.52
#